data_AF-A0A1G3QLD0-F1
#
_entry.id   AF-A0A1G3QLD0-F1
#
_cell.length_a   1.000
_cell.length_b   1.000
_cell.length_c   1.000
_cell.angle_alpha   90.00
_cell.angle_beta   90.00
_cell.angle_gamma   90.00
#
_symmetry.space_group_name_H-M   'P 1'
#
loop_
_entity.id
_entity.type
_entity.pdbx_description
1 polymer ?
#
loop_
_entity_poly.entity_id
_entity_poly.type
_entity_poly.pdbx_seq_one_letter_code
_entity_poly.pdbx_strand_id
1 'polypeptide(L)' 'MDAERVQTEIQRVINDDPTITEAKHIIVTVERRGLLRKEIVVLKGRVHAESERTKAEKIAALHAGDREVVDDIAVVH' A
#
# COMPACT_ATOMS: atom_id res chain seq x y z
N MET A 1 -4.58 6.50 15.21
CA MET A 1 -3.94 5.20 14.89
C MET A 1 -2.48 5.44 14.62
N ASP A 2 -1.61 4.61 15.21
CA ASP A 2 -0.16 4.67 15.02
C ASP A 2 0.22 4.32 13.56
N ALA A 3 1.20 5.02 13.00
CA ALA A 3 1.66 4.82 11.62
C ALA A 3 2.18 3.40 11.40
N GLU A 4 2.92 2.85 12.38
CA GLU A 4 3.44 1.48 12.34
C GLU A 4 2.32 0.44 12.33
N ARG A 5 1.24 0.69 13.08
CA ARG A 5 0.07 -0.19 13.11
C ARG A 5 -0.66 -0.18 11.77
N VAL A 6 -0.88 1.00 11.17
CA VAL A 6 -1.52 1.14 9.86
C VAL A 6 -0.70 0.44 8.78
N GLN A 7 0.62 0.66 8.76
CA GLN A 7 1.52 -0.01 7.85
C GLN A 7 1.43 -1.53 7.96
N THR A 8 1.54 -2.04 9.19
CA THR A 8 1.51 -3.49 9.47
C THR A 8 0.18 -4.11 9.08
N GLU A 9 -0.93 -3.43 9.36
CA GLU A 9 -2.27 -3.89 9.01
C GLU A 9 -2.47 -3.98 7.50
N ILE A 10 -2.14 -2.92 6.76
CA ILE A 10 -2.25 -2.90 5.29
C ILE A 10 -1.35 -3.99 4.69
N GLN A 11 -0.09 -4.07 5.13
CA GLN A 11 0.84 -5.08 4.62
C GLN A 11 0.32 -6.50 4.86
N ARG A 12 -0.25 -6.77 6.04
CA ARG A 12 -0.84 -8.06 6.36
C ARG A 12 -2.02 -8.37 5.44
N VAL A 13 -2.96 -7.42 5.27
CA VAL A 13 -4.16 -7.65 4.43
C VAL A 13 -3.78 -7.88 2.96
N ILE A 14 -2.78 -7.15 2.45
CA ILE A 14 -2.25 -7.39 1.09
C ILE A 14 -1.63 -8.79 0.98
N ASN A 15 -0.85 -9.21 1.98
CA ASN A 15 -0.21 -10.53 1.98
C ASN A 15 -1.21 -11.68 2.14
N ASP A 16 -2.32 -11.44 2.83
CA ASP A 16 -3.37 -12.44 3.07
C ASP A 16 -4.36 -12.55 1.89
N ASP A 17 -4.35 -11.59 0.94
CA ASP A 17 -5.23 -11.64 -0.24
C ASP A 17 -4.68 -12.62 -1.29
N PRO A 18 -5.33 -13.78 -1.52
CA PRO A 18 -4.84 -14.81 -2.44
C PRO A 18 -4.92 -14.38 -3.92
N THR A 19 -5.55 -13.25 -4.21
CA THR A 19 -5.71 -12.72 -5.57
C THR A 19 -4.64 -11.69 -5.94
N ILE A 20 -3.74 -11.37 -5.03
CA ILE A 20 -2.52 -10.58 -5.25
C ILE A 20 -1.34 -11.56 -5.24
N THR A 21 -1.04 -12.14 -6.39
CA THR A 21 -0.01 -13.18 -6.52
C THR A 21 1.39 -12.68 -6.17
N GLU A 22 1.67 -11.40 -6.44
CA GLU A 22 2.96 -10.77 -6.13
C GLU A 22 2.94 -9.96 -4.83
N ALA A 23 2.04 -10.26 -3.88
CA ALA A 23 1.93 -9.53 -2.61
C ALA A 23 3.27 -9.39 -1.86
N LYS A 24 4.12 -10.43 -1.91
CA LYS A 24 5.48 -10.44 -1.33
C LYS A 24 6.42 -9.38 -1.91
N HIS A 25 6.12 -8.84 -3.09
CA HIS A 25 6.89 -7.78 -3.75
C HIS A 25 6.27 -6.40 -3.56
N ILE A 26 5.15 -6.30 -2.84
CA ILE A 26 4.52 -5.04 -2.46
C ILE A 26 4.96 -4.69 -1.04
N ILE A 27 5.54 -3.51 -0.90
CA ILE A 27 6.00 -2.93 0.36
C ILE A 27 5.11 -1.73 0.68
N VAL A 28 4.52 -1.75 1.86
CA VAL A 28 3.75 -0.65 2.41
C VAL A 28 4.64 0.16 3.35
N THR A 29 4.66 1.48 3.18
CA THR A 29 5.36 2.40 4.08
C THR A 29 4.46 3.57 4.46
N VAL A 30 4.65 4.11 5.66
CA VAL A 30 4.03 5.40 6.03
C VAL A 30 5.13 6.45 6.06
N GLU A 31 5.05 7.41 5.14
CA GLU A 31 6.02 8.49 5.01
C GLU A 31 5.44 9.82 5.47
N ARG A 32 6.28 10.75 5.91
CA ARG A 32 5.88 12.13 6.23
C ARG A 32 6.28 13.04 5.07
N ARG A 33 5.29 13.62 4.39
CA ARG A 33 5.50 14.45 3.20
C ARG A 33 5.13 15.92 3.46
N GLY A 34 5.90 16.81 2.83
CA GLY A 34 5.67 18.25 2.82
C GLY A 34 6.07 18.99 4.10
N LEU A 35 5.95 20.32 4.07
CA LEU A 35 6.34 21.21 5.17
C LEU A 35 5.55 20.94 6.46
N LEU A 36 4.29 20.49 6.32
CA LEU A 36 3.41 20.14 7.44
C LEU A 36 3.63 18.71 7.96
N ARG A 37 4.58 17.94 7.40
CA ARG A 37 4.88 16.54 7.78
C ARG A 37 3.62 15.65 7.83
N LYS A 38 2.73 15.82 6.86
CA LYS A 38 1.51 15.02 6.75
C LYS A 38 1.90 13.57 6.49
N GLU A 39 1.30 12.64 7.23
CA GLU A 39 1.50 11.22 7.00
C GLU A 39 0.74 10.77 5.74
N ILE A 40 1.45 10.04 4.89
CA ILE A 40 0.92 9.42 3.68
C ILE A 40 1.28 7.93 3.70
N VAL A 41 0.42 7.10 3.13
CA VAL A 41 0.72 5.68 2.88
C VAL A 41 1.28 5.57 1.48
N VAL A 42 2.43 4.95 1.32
CA VAL A 42 3.05 4.71 0.01
C VAL A 42 3.16 3.22 -0.24
N LEU A 43 2.57 2.76 -1.34
CA LEU A 43 2.69 1.41 -1.86
C LEU A 43 3.79 1.38 -2.91
N LYS A 44 4.82 0.54 -2.71
CA LYS A 44 5.92 0.38 -3.66
C LYS A 44 6.07 -1.09 -3.99
N GLY A 45 6.36 -1.42 -5.24
CA GLY A 45 6.55 -2.83 -5.59
C GLY A 45 6.48 -3.10 -7.08
N ARG A 46 6.40 -4.39 -7.41
CA ARG A 46 6.17 -4.87 -8.77
C ARG A 46 5.10 -5.94 -8.77
N VAL A 47 4.18 -5.87 -9.72
CA VAL A 47 3.12 -6.88 -9.93
C VAL A 47 3.02 -7.23 -11.42
N HIS A 48 2.41 -8.36 -11.74
CA HIS A 48 2.26 -8.80 -13.13
C HIS A 48 0.95 -8.38 -13.77
N ALA A 49 -0.06 -8.01 -12.97
CA ALA A 49 -1.35 -7.54 -13.47
C ALA A 49 -1.79 -6.20 -12.86
N GLU A 50 -2.38 -5.34 -13.70
CA GLU A 50 -3.01 -4.08 -13.27
C GLU A 50 -4.11 -4.32 -12.20
N SER A 51 -4.78 -5.47 -12.27
CA SER A 51 -5.78 -5.86 -11.28
C SER A 51 -5.19 -6.09 -9.89
N GLU A 52 -3.94 -6.56 -9.78
CA GLU A 52 -3.26 -6.73 -8.49
C GLU A 52 -2.92 -5.36 -7.89
N ARG A 53 -2.37 -4.46 -8.72
CA ARG A 53 -2.09 -3.06 -8.35
C ARG A 53 -3.35 -2.36 -7.82
N THR A 54 -4.43 -2.39 -8.60
CA THR A 54 -5.70 -1.75 -8.23
C THR A 54 -6.27 -2.32 -6.93
N LYS A 55 -6.09 -3.62 -6.66
CA LYS A 55 -6.55 -4.23 -5.40
C LYS A 55 -5.70 -3.79 -4.21
N ALA A 56 -4.38 -3.79 -4.35
CA ALA A 56 -3.48 -3.31 -3.30
C ALA A 56 -3.77 -1.84 -2.94
N GLU A 57 -4.01 -0.99 -3.94
CA GLU A 57 -4.42 0.41 -3.74
C GLU A 57 -5.74 0.51 -2.97
N LYS A 58 -6.75 -0.27 -3.34
CA LYS A 58 -8.05 -0.30 -2.65
C LYS A 58 -7.93 -0.76 -1.20
N ILE A 59 -7.15 -1.81 -0.94
CA ILE A 59 -6.88 -2.28 0.43
C ILE A 59 -6.23 -1.17 1.23
N ALA A 60 -5.19 -0.52 0.69
CA ALA A 60 -4.55 0.59 1.38
C ALA A 60 -5.52 1.73 1.66
N ALA A 61 -6.35 2.14 0.69
CA ALA A 61 -7.34 3.21 0.85
C ALA A 61 -8.38 2.91 1.95
N LEU A 62 -8.79 1.65 2.09
CA LEU A 62 -9.74 1.24 3.13
C LEU A 62 -9.14 1.30 4.54
N HIS A 63 -7.84 1.05 4.68
CA HIS A 63 -7.16 0.95 5.97
C HIS A 63 -6.29 2.18 6.32
N ALA A 64 -6.06 3.10 5.38
CA ALA A 64 -5.23 4.30 5.57
C ALA A 64 -5.86 5.34 6.52
N GLY A 65 -7.18 5.28 6.73
CA GLY A 65 -7.94 6.30 7.45
C GLY A 65 -7.96 7.60 6.66
N ASP A 66 -7.63 8.73 7.32
CA ASP A 66 -7.58 10.06 6.67
C ASP A 66 -6.26 10.33 5.92
N ARG A 67 -5.36 9.33 5.84
CA ARG A 67 -4.07 9.47 5.16
C ARG A 67 -4.27 9.33 3.66
N GLU A 68 -3.51 10.13 2.93
CA GLU A 68 -3.41 10.00 1.49
C GLU A 68 -2.67 8.71 1.14
N VAL A 69 -3.16 7.98 0.14
CA VAL A 69 -2.51 6.79 -0.40
C VAL A 69 -1.86 7.16 -1.72
N VAL A 70 -0.57 6.82 -1.85
CA VAL A 70 0.22 7.00 -3.07
C VAL A 70 0.59 5.61 -3.58
N ASP A 71 0.18 5.32 -4.81
CA ASP A 71 0.49 4.05 -5.47
C ASP A 71 1.66 4.20 -6.46
N ASP A 72 2.83 3.73 -6.02
CA ASP A 72 4.07 3.64 -6.79
C ASP A 72 4.38 2.17 -7.18
N ILE A 73 3.37 1.29 -7.27
CA ILE A 73 3.54 -0.07 -7.76
C ILE A 73 3.73 -0.06 -9.28
N ALA A 74 4.77 -0.73 -9.76
CA ALA A 74 5.01 -0.92 -11.19
C ALA A 74 4.38 -2.22 -11.70
N VAL A 75 3.66 -2.16 -12.81
CA VAL A 75 3.17 -3.36 -13.51
C VAL A 75 4.21 -3.79 -14.54
N VAL A 76 4.76 -5.00 -14.37
CA VAL A 76 5.77 -5.59 -15.25
C VAL A 76 5.17 -6.78 -15.99
N HIS A 77 5.47 -6.92 -17.28
CA HIS A 77 5.00 -8.03 -18.13
C HIS A 77 6.11 -9.04 -18.37
#